data_AF-A0A4Y9RH64-F1
#
_entry.id   AF-A0A4Y9RH64-F1
#
_cell.length_a   1.000
_cell.length_b   1.000
_cell.length_c   1.000
_cell.angle_alpha   90.00
_cell.angle_beta   90.00
_cell.angle_gamma   90.00
#
_symmetry.space_group_name_H-M   'P 1'
#
loop_
_entity.id
_entity.type
_entity.pdbx_description
1 polymer ?
#
loop_
_entity_poly.entity_id
_entity_poly.type
_entity_poly.pdbx_seq_one_letter_code
_entity_poly.pdbx_strand_id
1 'polypeptide(L)' 'MTKRLVTASGAPIQLGRELGKGGEGSVFEVPALPNQVAKLYHRNLERPKQEKLRFMAVDVH' A
#
# COMPACT_ATOMS: atom_id res chain seq x y z
N MET A 1 0.42 6.71 15.34
CA MET A 1 0.33 5.25 15.55
C MET A 1 0.93 4.56 14.34
N THR A 2 1.89 3.67 14.54
CA THR A 2 2.52 2.89 13.46
C THR A 2 1.73 1.61 13.23
N LYS A 3 1.25 1.36 12.00
CA LYS A 3 0.42 0.19 11.68
C LYS A 3 1.27 -0.91 11.05
N ARG A 4 1.31 -2.09 11.66
CA ARG A 4 2.04 -3.26 11.12
C ARG A 4 1.09 -4.13 10.34
N LEU A 5 1.44 -4.45 9.10
CA LEU A 5 0.68 -5.32 8.20
C LEU A 5 1.57 -6.47 7.74
N VAL A 6 0.96 -7.49 7.13
CA VAL A 6 1.68 -8.62 6.52
C VAL A 6 1.31 -8.65 5.04
N THR A 7 2.33 -8.75 4.19
CA THR A 7 2.16 -8.88 2.74
C THR A 7 1.69 -10.28 2.36
N ALA A 8 1.24 -10.46 1.11
CA ALA A 8 0.82 -11.78 0.61
C ALA A 8 1.96 -12.83 0.65
N SER A 9 3.22 -12.40 0.61
CA SER A 9 4.40 -13.26 0.72
C SER A 9 4.78 -13.60 2.17
N GLY A 10 3.99 -13.17 3.16
CA GLY A 10 4.28 -13.38 4.58
C GLY A 10 5.28 -12.39 5.19
N ALA A 11 5.83 -11.47 4.39
CA ALA A 11 6.77 -10.47 4.90
C ALA A 11 6.03 -9.36 5.68
N PRO A 12 6.48 -9.01 6.90
CA PRO A 12 5.91 -7.91 7.66
C PRO A 12 6.29 -6.56 7.01
N ILE A 13 5.34 -5.63 6.98
CA ILE A 13 5.54 -4.25 6.53
C ILE A 13 5.05 -3.27 7.60
N GLN A 14 5.88 -2.29 7.92
CA GLN A 14 5.56 -1.25 8.89
C GLN A 14 5.14 0.01 8.15
N LEU A 15 3.92 0.49 8.41
CA LEU A 15 3.45 1.79 7.94
C LEU A 15 3.90 2.88 8.92
N GLY A 16 4.48 3.93 8.35
CA GLY A 16 4.90 5.16 9.02
C GLY A 16 3.75 6.17 9.12
N ARG A 17 4.05 7.46 8.95
CA ARG A 17 3.02 8.52 8.99
C ARG A 17 2.14 8.47 7.74
N GLU A 18 0.90 8.92 7.89
CA GLU A 18 0.01 9.16 6.74
C GLU A 18 0.53 10.38 5.97
N LEU A 19 0.77 10.20 4.67
CA LEU A 19 1.21 11.25 3.75
C LEU A 19 0.01 11.99 3.15
N GLY A 20 -1.13 11.32 3.03
CA GLY A 20 -2.36 11.92 2.52
C GLY A 20 -3.52 10.93 2.50
N LYS A 21 -4.73 11.48 2.39
CA LYS A 21 -5.97 10.72 2.38
C LYS A 21 -6.90 11.25 1.30
N GLY A 22 -7.40 10.34 0.47
CA GLY A 22 -8.42 10.62 -0.54
C GLY A 22 -9.66 9.78 -0.33
N GLY A 23 -10.64 9.91 -1.24
CA GLY A 23 -11.91 9.17 -1.14
C GLY A 23 -11.77 7.65 -1.29
N GLU A 24 -10.70 7.16 -1.93
CA GLU A 24 -10.47 5.73 -2.15
C GLU A 24 -9.59 5.06 -1.09
N GLY A 25 -8.73 5.83 -0.42
CA GLY A 25 -7.67 5.28 0.40
C GLY A 25 -6.76 6.32 1.02
N SER A 26 -5.89 5.84 1.91
CA SER A 26 -4.85 6.61 2.58
C SER A 26 -3.47 6.16 2.10
N VAL A 27 -2.54 7.10 1.94
CA VAL A 27 -1.15 6.85 1.55
C VAL A 27 -0.27 7.01 2.79
N PHE A 28 0.63 6.07 3.01
CA PHE A 28 1.54 6.04 4.15
C PHE A 28 2.98 5.91 3.69
N GLU A 29 3.89 6.45 4.49
CA GLU A 29 5.32 6.12 4.38
C GLU A 29 5.56 4.64 4.68
N VAL A 30 6.58 4.08 4.04
CA VAL A 30 7.15 2.78 4.40
C VAL A 30 8.59 3.02 4.85
N PRO A 31 8.88 3.13 6.16
CA PRO A 31 10.20 3.52 6.65
C PRO A 31 11.34 2.61 6.17
N ALA A 32 11.06 1.34 5.91
CA ALA A 32 12.03 0.38 5.39
C ALA A 32 12.30 0.54 3.87
N LEU A 33 11.45 1.28 3.15
CA LEU A 33 11.50 1.45 1.69
C LEU A 33 11.31 2.95 1.36
N PRO A 34 12.35 3.80 1.50
CA PRO A 34 12.22 5.25 1.47
C PRO A 34 11.75 5.82 0.12
N ASN A 35 11.95 5.08 -0.97
CA ASN A 35 11.50 5.46 -2.32
C ASN A 35 10.10 4.91 -2.65
N GLN A 36 9.41 4.32 -1.68
CA GLN A 36 8.10 3.69 -1.86
C GLN A 36 7.10 4.19 -0.83
N VAL A 37 5.83 4.10 -1.22
CA VAL A 37 4.69 4.44 -0.36
C VAL A 37 3.68 3.31 -0.37
N ALA A 38 2.94 3.16 0.72
CA ALA A 38 1.86 2.19 0.80
C ALA A 38 0.51 2.90 0.66
N LYS A 39 -0.27 2.54 -0.37
CA LYS A 39 -1.67 2.99 -0.50
C LYS A 39 -2.60 1.93 0.09
N LEU A 40 -3.28 2.28 1.18
CA LEU A 40 -4.29 1.45 1.83
C LEU A 40 -5.69 1.89 1.39
N TYR A 41 -6.38 1.04 0.65
CA TYR A 41 -7.76 1.28 0.21
C TYR A 41 -8.76 1.10 1.34
N HIS A 42 -9.77 1.98 1.43
CA HIS A 42 -10.77 1.94 2.51
C HIS A 42 -11.83 0.86 2.33
N ARG A 43 -11.99 0.34 1.10
CA ARG A 43 -12.94 -0.72 0.75
C ARG A 43 -12.25 -1.76 -0.12
N ASN A 44 -12.80 -2.97 -0.12
CA ASN A 44 -12.38 -4.00 -1.06
C ASN A 44 -12.59 -3.50 -2.49
N LEU A 45 -11.59 -3.70 -3.33
CA LEU A 45 -11.66 -3.38 -4.74
C LEU A 45 -12.21 -4.57 -5.53
N GLU A 46 -12.88 -4.31 -6.65
CA GLU A 46 -13.30 -5.38 -7.56
C GLU A 46 -12.10 -6.04 -8.24
N ARG A 47 -12.23 -7.33 -8.60
CA ARG A 47 -11.12 -8.12 -9.16
C ARG A 47 -10.39 -7.43 -10.33
N PRO A 48 -11.08 -6.86 -11.33
CA PRO A 48 -10.38 -6.24 -12.47
C PRO A 48 -9.48 -5.07 -12.04
N LYS A 49 -9.92 -4.28 -11.05
CA LYS A 49 -9.14 -3.17 -10.50
C LYS A 49 -7.97 -3.67 -9.66
N GLN A 50 -8.16 -4.75 -8.91
CA GLN A 50 -7.04 -5.39 -8.19
C GLN A 50 -5.97 -5.89 -9.15
N GLU A 51 -6.35 -6.55 -10.25
CA GLU A 51 -5.41 -7.07 -11.26
C GLU A 51 -4.60 -5.94 -11.91
N LYS A 52 -5.28 -4.85 -12.32
CA LYS A 52 -4.60 -3.66 -12.85
C LYS A 52 -3.59 -3.09 -11.87
N LEU A 53 -3.97 -2.95 -10.60
CA LEU A 53 -3.08 -2.42 -9.57
C LEU A 53 -1.91 -3.34 -9.26
N ARG A 54 -2.12 -4.66 -9.32
CA ARG A 54 -1.04 -5.64 -9.18
C ARG A 54 -0.02 -5.48 -10.31
N PHE A 55 -0.48 -5.28 -11.54
CA PHE A 55 0.41 -4.99 -12.68
C PHE A 55 1.19 -3.68 -12.49
N MET A 56 0.53 -2.62 -12.02
CA MET A 56 1.20 -1.32 -11.78
C MET A 56 2.19 -1.35 -10.60
N ALA A 57 1.93 -2.15 -9.58
CA ALA A 57 2.78 -2.21 -8.39
C ALA A 57 4.03 -3.09 -8.56
N VAL A 58 4.05 -3.99 -9.55
CA VAL A 58 5.23 -4.81 -9.86
C VAL A 58 6.21 -4.12 -10.81
N ASP A 59 5.75 -3.13 -11.58
CA ASP A 59 6.57 -2.36 -12.51
C ASP A 59 7.25 -1.18 -11.78
N VAL A 60 8.19 -1.51 -10.90
CA VAL A 60 9.09 -0.53 -10.28
C VAL A 60 10.50 -0.88 -10.74
N HIS A 61 10.90 -0.32 -11.87
CA HIS A 61 12.28 -0.30 -12.36
C HIS A 61 13.07 0.81 -11.67
#